data_AF-A0A8X6S5L7-F1
#
_entry.id   AF-A0A8X6S5L7-F1
#
_cell.length_a   1.000
_cell.length_b   1.000
_cell.length_c   1.000
_cell.angle_alpha   90.00
_cell.angle_beta   90.00
_cell.angle_gamma   90.00
#
_symmetry.space_group_name_H-M   'P 1'
#
loop_
_entity.id
_entity.type
_entity.pdbx_description
1 polymer ?
#
loop_
_entity_poly.entity_id
_entity_poly.type
_entity_poly.pdbx_seq_one_letter_code
_entity_poly.pdbx_strand_id
1 'polypeptide(L)'
;MLVCIQQDLLKTSYVIFETLPWPARSPDLSPVEHVWDKLKRQMPSCHSVHDLELSAQDLWAHLPQDNIRCLINSMPDRVTACIAAEGGPTCY
;
A
#
# COMPACT_ATOMS: atom_id res chain seq x y z
N MET A 1 -4.49 -8.41 7.26
CA MET A 1 -5.83 -8.95 6.94
C MET A 1 -6.25 -8.59 5.51
N LEU A 2 -6.00 -7.37 5.04
CA LEU A 2 -6.32 -6.93 3.67
C LEU A 2 -5.58 -7.69 2.54
N VAL A 3 -4.30 -8.04 2.73
CA VAL A 3 -3.51 -8.76 1.69
C VAL A 3 -4.05 -10.17 1.41
N CYS A 4 -4.58 -10.87 2.42
CA CYS A 4 -5.13 -12.22 2.24
C CYS A 4 -6.46 -12.21 1.47
N ILE A 5 -7.31 -11.19 1.68
CA ILE A 5 -8.62 -11.08 1.00
C ILE A 5 -8.44 -10.85 -0.51
N GLN A 6 -7.42 -10.07 -0.89
CA GLN A 6 -7.16 -9.74 -2.29
C GLN A 6 -6.66 -10.95 -3.10
N GLN A 7 -5.89 -11.86 -2.49
CA GLN A 7 -5.41 -13.08 -3.15
C GLN A 7 -6.52 -14.11 -3.37
N ASP A 8 -7.54 -14.16 -2.50
CA ASP A 8 -8.64 -15.11 -2.64
C ASP A 8 -9.64 -14.70 -3.73
N LEU A 9 -9.88 -13.40 -3.94
CA LEU A 9 -10.76 -12.91 -5.02
C LEU A 9 -10.19 -13.14 -6.43
N LEU A 10 -8.85 -13.13 -6.57
CA LEU A 10 -8.17 -13.37 -7.85
C LEU A 10 -8.30 -14.82 -8.35
N LYS A 11 -8.56 -15.78 -7.45
CA LYS A 11 -8.77 -17.20 -7.82
C LYS A 11 -10.18 -17.48 -8.36
N THR A 12 -11.15 -16.60 -8.08
CA THR A 12 -12.58 -16.82 -8.40
C THR A 12 -12.99 -16.31 -9.78
N SER A 13 -12.23 -15.36 -10.34
CA SER A 13 -12.51 -14.79 -11.66
C SER A 13 -11.56 -15.43 -12.66
N TYR A 14 -12.07 -16.07 -13.73
CA TYR A 14 -11.29 -16.72 -14.81
C TYR A 14 -10.44 -15.72 -15.64
N VAL A 15 -9.62 -14.91 -14.98
CA VAL A 15 -8.68 -13.95 -15.54
C VAL A 15 -7.31 -14.41 -15.08
N ILE A 16 -6.41 -14.72 -16.02
CA ILE A 16 -5.03 -15.06 -15.69
C ILE A 16 -4.34 -13.77 -15.26
N PHE A 17 -4.14 -13.61 -13.95
CA PHE A 17 -3.36 -12.53 -13.37
C PHE A 17 -2.01 -13.09 -12.91
N GLU A 18 -0.90 -12.54 -13.41
CA GLU A 18 0.41 -12.89 -12.90
C GLU A 18 0.58 -12.30 -11.50
N THR A 19 0.69 -13.17 -10.50
CA THR A 19 0.90 -12.78 -9.11
C THR A 19 2.39 -12.75 -8.79
N LEU A 20 2.83 -11.70 -8.10
CA LEU A 20 4.18 -11.66 -7.54
C LEU A 20 4.23 -12.56 -6.29
N PRO A 21 5.30 -13.37 -6.11
CA PRO A 21 5.50 -14.12 -4.87
C PRO A 21 5.70 -13.13 -3.72
N TRP A 22 4.74 -13.07 -2.80
CA TRP A 22 4.75 -12.11 -1.69
C TRP A 22 5.08 -12.79 -0.35
N PRO A 23 6.08 -12.32 0.39
CA PRO A 23 6.39 -12.86 1.71
C PRO A 23 5.29 -12.50 2.73
N ALA A 24 4.94 -13.46 3.60
CA ALA A 24 3.97 -13.21 4.65
C ALA A 24 4.44 -12.10 5.59
N ARG A 25 3.49 -11.30 6.11
CA ARG A 25 3.75 -10.24 7.11
C ARG A 25 4.77 -9.17 6.68
N SER A 26 4.86 -8.86 5.39
CA SER A 26 5.74 -7.80 4.87
C SER A 26 4.93 -6.57 4.41
N PRO A 27 4.37 -5.75 5.33
CA PRO A 27 3.69 -4.51 4.97
C PRO A 27 4.66 -3.47 4.37
N ASP A 28 5.92 -3.46 4.81
CA ASP A 28 6.99 -2.57 4.35
C ASP A 28 7.27 -2.69 2.84
N LEU A 29 6.94 -3.84 2.27
CA LEU A 29 7.08 -4.07 0.85
C LEU A 29 5.86 -3.56 0.07
N SER A 30 4.71 -3.36 0.69
CA SER A 30 3.43 -3.12 0.01
C SER A 30 3.23 -1.65 -0.36
N PRO A 31 3.36 -1.22 -1.64
CA PRO A 31 3.25 0.22 -1.99
C PRO A 31 1.94 0.85 -1.54
N VAL A 32 0.85 0.08 -1.53
CA VAL A 32 -0.48 0.54 -1.11
C VAL A 32 -0.53 0.90 0.39
N GLU A 33 0.19 0.19 1.24
CA GLU A 33 0.24 0.51 2.68
C GLU A 33 0.91 1.88 2.90
N HIS A 34 1.91 2.24 2.09
CA HIS A 34 2.59 3.53 2.21
C HIS A 34 1.76 4.66 1.60
N VAL A 35 0.95 4.39 0.58
CA VAL A 35 -0.06 5.33 0.11
C VAL A 35 -1.06 5.61 1.23
N TRP A 36 -1.58 4.57 1.89
CA TRP A 36 -2.50 4.74 3.01
C TRP A 36 -1.86 5.48 4.19
N ASP A 37 -0.61 5.19 4.52
CA ASP A 37 0.10 5.89 5.57
C ASP A 37 0.24 7.39 5.24
N LYS A 38 0.58 7.72 3.99
CA LYS A 38 0.67 9.11 3.54
C LYS A 38 -0.68 9.83 3.64
N LEU A 39 -1.76 9.21 3.19
CA LEU A 39 -3.10 9.77 3.26
C LEU A 39 -3.55 10.00 4.72
N LYS A 40 -3.29 9.03 5.61
CA LYS A 40 -3.59 9.17 7.05
C LYS A 40 -2.83 10.33 7.69
N ARG A 41 -1.57 10.55 7.32
CA ARG A 41 -0.77 11.69 7.82
C ARG A 41 -1.25 13.05 7.30
N GLN A 42 -1.88 13.07 6.12
CA GLN A 42 -2.44 14.29 5.52
C GLN A 42 -3.89 14.54 5.92
N MET A 43 -4.54 13.57 6.56
CA MET A 43 -5.94 13.66 6.98
C MET A 43 -6.12 14.82 7.98
N PRO A 44 -7.06 15.74 7.74
CA PRO A 44 -7.38 16.76 8.72
C PRO A 44 -8.06 16.14 9.94
N SER A 45 -8.16 16.91 11.03
CA SER A 45 -8.99 16.51 12.17
C SER A 45 -10.46 16.53 11.76
N CYS A 46 -11.06 15.35 11.60
CA CYS A 46 -12.47 15.19 11.28
C CYS A 46 -13.26 14.90 12.56
N HIS A 47 -14.43 15.52 12.71
CA HIS A 47 -15.30 15.35 13.89
C HIS A 47 -16.55 14.49 13.61
N SER A 48 -16.73 14.07 12.35
CA SER A 48 -17.76 13.13 11.94
C SER A 48 -17.22 12.12 10.93
N VAL A 49 -17.91 10.99 10.79
CA VAL A 49 -17.59 9.98 9.76
C VAL A 49 -17.76 10.58 8.37
N HIS A 50 -18.74 11.45 8.18
CA HIS A 50 -19.00 12.11 6.90
C HIS A 50 -17.84 13.01 6.47
N ASP A 51 -17.30 13.82 7.39
CA ASP A 51 -16.15 14.68 7.10
C ASP A 51 -14.90 13.86 6.78
N LEU A 52 -14.75 12.70 7.44
CA LEU A 52 -13.65 11.77 7.18
C LEU A 52 -13.76 11.16 5.78
N GLU A 53 -14.95 10.72 5.38
CA GLU A 53 -15.19 10.16 4.04
C GLU A 53 -14.90 11.19 2.93
N LEU A 54 -15.41 12.41 3.08
CA LEU A 54 -15.16 13.49 2.12
C LEU A 54 -13.67 13.83 2.04
N SER A 55 -13.00 13.98 3.19
CA SER A 55 -11.57 14.29 3.24
C SER A 55 -10.74 13.17 2.62
N ALA A 56 -11.08 11.91 2.87
CA ALA A 56 -10.38 10.77 2.28
C ALA A 56 -10.55 10.72 0.76
N GLN A 57 -11.75 10.97 0.25
CA GLN A 57 -12.02 11.02 -1.19
C GLN A 57 -11.27 12.16 -1.86
N ASP A 58 -11.25 13.34 -1.24
CA ASP A 58 -10.54 14.51 -1.75
C ASP A 58 -9.02 14.29 -1.80
N LEU A 59 -8.43 13.79 -0.72
CA LEU A 59 -7.01 13.45 -0.66
C LEU A 59 -6.63 12.37 -1.67
N TRP A 60 -7.50 11.38 -1.87
CA TRP A 60 -7.29 10.34 -2.87
C TRP A 60 -7.31 10.91 -4.29
N ALA A 61 -8.31 11.74 -4.61
CA ALA A 61 -8.45 12.36 -5.94
C ALA A 61 -7.28 13.29 -6.28
N HIS A 62 -6.72 13.97 -5.28
CA HIS A 62 -5.61 14.91 -5.46
C HIS A 62 -4.22 14.28 -5.24
N LEU A 63 -4.12 12.98 -4.98
CA LEU A 63 -2.84 12.31 -4.79
C LEU A 63 -1.99 12.41 -6.08
N PRO A 64 -0.83 13.09 -6.05
CA PRO A 64 0.01 13.20 -7.23
C PRO A 64 0.48 11.84 -7.73
N GLN A 65 0.30 11.59 -9.03
CA GLN A 65 0.74 10.33 -9.65
C GLN A 65 2.24 10.09 -9.49
N ASP A 66 3.05 11.14 -9.42
CA ASP A 66 4.48 11.01 -9.18
C ASP A 66 4.80 10.42 -7.81
N ASN A 67 3.96 10.65 -6.80
CA ASN A 67 4.13 9.98 -5.50
C ASN A 67 3.97 8.46 -5.65
N ILE A 68 2.97 8.02 -6.42
CA ILE A 68 2.74 6.60 -6.67
C ILE A 68 3.90 6.01 -7.48
N ARG A 69 4.36 6.71 -8.53
CA ARG A 69 5.51 6.29 -9.32
C ARG A 69 6.78 6.19 -8.48
N CYS A 70 7.06 7.15 -7.61
CA CYS A 70 8.20 7.11 -6.69
C CYS A 70 8.13 5.89 -5.77
N LEU A 71 6.95 5.56 -5.23
CA LEU A 71 6.77 4.36 -4.40
C LEU A 71 7.06 3.08 -5.18
N ILE A 72 6.51 2.94 -6.38
CA ILE A 72 6.77 1.80 -7.26
C ILE A 72 8.25 1.70 -7.61
N ASN A 73 8.89 2.82 -7.96
CA ASN A 73 10.30 2.86 -8.32
C ASN A 73 11.24 2.56 -7.14
N SER A 74 10.79 2.79 -5.90
CA SER A 74 11.55 2.45 -4.68
C SER A 74 11.49 0.96 -4.29
N MET A 75 10.67 0.16 -4.97
CA MET A 75 10.49 -1.26 -4.65
C MET A 75 11.78 -2.08 -4.68
N PRO A 76 12.69 -1.93 -5.67
CA PRO A 76 13.96 -2.64 -5.64
C PRO A 76 14.76 -2.36 -4.37
N ASP A 77 14.86 -1.10 -3.95
CA ASP A 77 15.62 -0.70 -2.76
C ASP A 77 15.02 -1.29 -1.47
N ARG A 78 13.69 -1.33 -1.37
CA ARG A 78 12.98 -1.96 -0.23
C ARG A 78 13.21 -3.45 -0.16
N VAL A 79 13.17 -4.13 -1.31
CA VAL A 79 13.46 -5.56 -1.40
C VAL A 79 14.89 -5.82 -0.98
N THR A 80 15.85 -5.01 -1.44
CA THR A 80 17.25 -5.10 -1.01
C THR A 80 17.39 -4.88 0.50
N ALA A 81 16.69 -3.90 1.08
CA ALA A 81 16.68 -3.66 2.52
C ALA A 81 16.10 -4.84 3.31
N CYS A 82 15.01 -5.44 2.83
CA CYS A 82 14.40 -6.63 3.44
C CYS A 82 15.34 -7.84 3.39
N ILE A 83 16.04 -8.05 2.26
CA ILE A 83 17.06 -9.10 2.14
C ILE A 83 18.21 -8.85 3.11
N ALA A 84 18.70 -7.61 3.21
CA ALA A 84 19.76 -7.23 4.14
C ALA A 84 19.36 -7.40 5.62
N ALA A 85 18.06 -7.24 5.91
CA ALA A 85 17.46 -7.50 7.22
C ALA A 85 17.11 -8.98 7.45
N GLU A 86 17.46 -9.90 6.53
CA GLU A 86 17.14 -11.33 6.59
C GLU A 86 15.62 -11.60 6.73
N GLY A 87 14.79 -10.77 6.10
CA GLY A 87 13.32 -10.82 6.22
C GLY A 87 12.78 -10.14 7.49
N GLY A 88 13.65 -9.48 8.26
CA GLY A 88 13.27 -8.64 9.39
C GLY A 88 12.66 -7.29 8.99
N PRO A 89 12.13 -6.53 9.97
CA PRO A 89 11.53 -5.22 9.72
C PRO A 89 12.51 -4.24 9.09
N THR A 90 12.03 -3.43 8.15
CA THR A 90 12.82 -2.36 7.53
C THR A 90 12.38 -1.00 8.07
N CYS A 91 13.10 0.06 7.71
CA CYS A 91 12.77 1.43 8.10
C CYS A 91 11.72 2.10 7.20
N TYR A 92 11.14 1.36 6.25
CA TYR A 92 10.22 1.88 5.25
C TYR A 92 8.77 1.95 5.73
#